data_AF-A0A7H4P988-F1
#
_entry.id   AF-A0A7H4P988-F1
#
_cell.length_a   1.000
_cell.length_b   1.000
_cell.length_c   1.000
_cell.angle_alpha   90.00
_cell.angle_beta   90.00
_cell.angle_gamma   90.00
#
_symmetry.space_group_name_H-M   'P 1'
#
loop_
_entity.id
_entity.type
_entity.pdbx_description
1 polymer ?
#
loop_
_entity_poly.entity_id
_entity_poly.type
_entity_poly.pdbx_seq_one_letter_code
_entity_poly.pdbx_strand_id
1 'polypeptide(L)'
;MKMNIASVVRQGLLLNAITLALWPYYGYAQSFNSSLLVGDSSEQEWGGNMPIISPGSYDLDVFVDDEWRGKYAVTINGVESYQITMKKKDVFC
;
A
#
# COMPACT_ATOMS: atom_id res chain seq x y z
N MET A 1 -11.23 -4.73 49.73
CA MET A 1 -9.82 -4.85 49.26
C MET A 1 -9.23 -3.44 49.20
N LYS A 2 -8.26 -3.09 50.06
CA LYS A 2 -7.63 -1.76 50.01
C LYS A 2 -6.58 -1.77 48.89
N MET A 3 -6.82 -0.99 47.84
CA MET A 3 -5.88 -0.85 46.73
C MET A 3 -4.66 -0.06 47.21
N ASN A 4 -3.48 -0.67 47.16
CA ASN A 4 -2.23 0.01 47.48
C ASN A 4 -1.90 0.97 46.33
N ILE A 5 -2.00 2.28 46.59
CA ILE A 5 -1.76 3.34 45.61
C ILE A 5 -0.40 3.17 44.92
N ALA A 6 0.63 2.72 45.64
CA ALA A 6 1.95 2.49 45.06
C ALA A 6 1.97 1.33 44.04
N SER A 7 1.11 0.32 44.21
CA SER A 7 0.96 -0.78 43.25
C SER A 7 0.28 -0.31 41.96
N VAL A 8 -0.76 0.51 42.09
CA VAL A 8 -1.52 1.05 40.96
C VAL A 8 -0.64 1.97 40.11
N VAL A 9 0.17 2.82 40.75
CA VAL A 9 1.11 3.72 40.06
C VAL A 9 2.16 2.93 39.28
N ARG A 10 2.73 1.85 39.85
CA ARG A 10 3.70 1.00 39.15
C ARG A 10 3.08 0.29 37.95
N GLN A 11 1.86 -0.21 38.08
CA GLN A 11 1.13 -0.83 36.98
C GLN A 11 0.84 0.17 35.85
N GLY A 12 0.45 1.40 36.18
CA GLY A 12 0.24 2.46 35.20
C GLY A 12 1.52 2.84 34.45
N LEU A 13 2.65 2.97 35.16
CA LEU A 13 3.96 3.22 34.54
C LEU A 13 4.39 2.08 33.62
N LEU A 14 4.18 0.82 34.05
CA LEU A 14 4.53 -0.35 33.25
C LEU A 14 3.70 -0.42 31.96
N LEU A 15 2.39 -0.17 32.06
CA LEU A 15 1.50 -0.15 30.89
C LEU A 15 1.89 0.95 29.91
N ASN A 16 2.28 2.13 30.41
CA ASN A 16 2.74 3.23 29.56
C ASN A 16 4.05 2.87 28.84
N ALA A 17 5.02 2.28 29.56
CA ALA A 17 6.28 1.84 28.98
C ALA A 17 6.08 0.74 27.92
N ILE A 18 5.20 -0.22 28.16
CA ILE A 18 4.86 -1.28 27.18
C ILE A 18 4.19 -0.67 25.95
N THR A 19 3.24 0.25 26.14
CA THR A 19 2.53 0.91 25.03
C THR A 19 3.49 1.73 24.15
N LEU A 20 4.45 2.43 24.76
CA LEU A 20 5.48 3.18 24.02
C LEU A 20 6.46 2.27 23.29
N ALA A 21 6.85 1.14 23.88
CA ALA A 21 7.77 0.18 23.26
C ALA A 21 7.11 -0.62 22.12
N LEU A 22 5.80 -0.86 22.22
CA LEU A 22 5.02 -1.58 21.21
C LEU A 22 4.34 -0.64 20.21
N TRP A 23 4.51 0.68 20.32
CA TRP A 23 3.95 1.60 19.35
C TRP A 23 4.54 1.27 17.98
N PRO A 24 3.73 0.83 17.01
CA PRO A 24 4.25 0.47 15.71
C PRO A 24 4.85 1.74 15.09
N TYR A 25 6.17 1.79 15.01
CA TYR A 25 6.85 2.81 14.24
C TYR A 25 6.65 2.42 12.78
N TYR A 26 5.60 2.96 12.17
CA TYR A 26 5.45 2.92 10.73
C TYR A 26 6.56 3.83 10.17
N GLY A 27 7.68 3.21 9.83
CA GLY A 27 8.72 3.87 9.06
C GLY A 27 8.14 4.24 7.70
N TYR A 28 7.77 5.50 7.52
CA TYR A 28 7.51 6.02 6.19
C TYR A 28 8.84 6.00 5.43
N ALA A 29 8.97 5.04 4.50
CA ALA A 29 10.05 5.07 3.53
C ALA A 29 9.77 6.22 2.56
N GLN A 30 10.22 7.42 2.94
CA GLN A 30 10.01 8.63 2.14
C GLN A 30 10.67 8.52 0.77
N SER A 31 11.75 7.74 0.65
CA SER A 31 12.50 7.52 -0.59
C SER A 31 12.85 6.04 -0.79
N PHE A 32 12.94 5.65 -2.06
CA PHE A 32 13.39 4.34 -2.50
C PHE A 32 14.80 4.47 -3.10
N ASN A 33 15.70 3.53 -2.78
CA ASN A 33 17.03 3.52 -3.39
C ASN A 33 16.97 2.92 -4.79
N SER A 34 16.98 3.76 -5.82
CA SER A 34 16.96 3.35 -7.23
C SER A 34 18.34 2.98 -7.80
N SER A 35 19.43 2.98 -7.01
CA SER A 35 20.79 2.73 -7.51
C SER A 35 21.01 1.32 -8.08
N LEU A 36 20.12 0.37 -7.73
CA LEU A 36 20.15 -1.00 -8.24
C LEU A 36 19.24 -1.20 -9.46
N LEU A 37 18.44 -0.20 -9.81
CA LEU A 37 17.60 -0.22 -11.00
C LEU A 37 18.43 0.19 -12.22
N VAL A 38 18.03 -0.30 -13.40
CA VAL A 38 18.71 -0.04 -14.66
C VAL A 38 17.69 0.43 -15.69
N GLY A 39 18.11 1.34 -16.57
CA GLY A 39 17.24 1.93 -17.59
C GLY A 39 16.15 2.83 -16.97
N ASP A 40 15.04 3.02 -17.69
CA ASP A 40 13.97 3.96 -17.33
C ASP A 40 13.41 3.76 -15.91
N SER A 41 13.51 2.55 -15.35
CA SER A 41 13.09 2.27 -13.98
C SER A 41 13.94 3.00 -12.92
N SER A 42 15.21 3.33 -13.19
CA SER A 42 16.07 4.05 -12.24
C SER A 42 15.76 5.55 -12.18
N GLU A 43 15.16 6.09 -13.25
CA GLU A 43 14.75 7.49 -13.38
C GLU A 43 13.33 7.73 -12.84
N GLN A 44 12.56 6.67 -12.65
CA GLN A 44 11.24 6.73 -12.05
C GLN A 44 11.34 6.94 -10.53
N GLU A 45 10.47 7.80 -9.98
CA GLU A 45 10.33 7.97 -8.55
C GLU A 45 9.62 6.69 -7.99
N TRP A 46 9.98 6.22 -6.80
CA TRP A 46 9.34 5.04 -6.18
C TRP A 46 8.95 5.27 -4.69
N GLY A 47 9.13 6.49 -4.16
CA GLY A 47 8.73 6.92 -2.81
C GLY A 47 7.32 7.53 -2.64
N GLY A 48 7.16 8.34 -1.60
CA GLY A 48 5.89 8.58 -0.87
C GLY A 48 4.66 9.10 -1.62
N ASN A 49 4.78 9.67 -2.83
CA ASN A 49 3.64 10.19 -3.62
C ASN A 49 3.46 9.47 -4.96
N MET A 50 3.97 8.24 -5.07
CA MET A 50 3.92 7.50 -6.33
C MET A 50 2.55 6.96 -6.73
N PRO A 51 2.29 6.82 -8.03
CA PRO A 51 1.34 5.85 -8.54
C PRO A 51 1.61 4.47 -7.94
N ILE A 52 0.57 3.84 -7.41
CA ILE A 52 0.61 2.46 -6.92
C ILE A 52 0.98 1.47 -8.04
N ILE A 53 0.77 1.86 -9.31
CA ILE A 53 1.05 1.05 -10.49
C ILE A 53 1.59 1.92 -11.62
N SER A 54 2.71 1.51 -12.21
CA SER A 54 3.31 2.22 -13.34
C SER A 54 2.39 2.18 -14.58
N PRO A 55 2.43 3.20 -15.45
CA PRO A 55 1.78 3.12 -16.75
C PRO A 55 2.30 1.92 -17.54
N GLY A 56 1.41 1.20 -18.21
CA GLY A 56 1.77 -0.04 -18.91
C GLY A 56 0.58 -0.92 -19.24
N SER A 57 0.87 -2.06 -19.87
CA SER A 57 -0.13 -3.10 -20.15
C SER A 57 -0.01 -4.25 -19.16
N TYR A 58 -1.12 -4.63 -18.57
CA TYR A 58 -1.23 -5.65 -17.52
C TYR A 58 -2.34 -6.63 -17.85
N ASP A 59 -2.15 -7.90 -17.52
CA ASP A 59 -3.27 -8.85 -17.51
C ASP A 59 -3.88 -8.89 -16.10
N LEU A 60 -5.06 -8.28 -15.94
CA LEU A 60 -5.73 -8.15 -14.65
C LEU A 60 -6.97 -9.07 -14.59
N ASP A 61 -7.20 -9.68 -13.43
CA ASP A 61 -8.49 -10.29 -13.12
C ASP A 61 -9.51 -9.18 -12.85
N VAL A 62 -10.60 -9.18 -13.62
CA VAL A 62 -11.65 -8.17 -13.53
C VAL A 62 -12.86 -8.75 -12.82
N PHE A 63 -13.35 -7.99 -11.84
CA PHE A 63 -14.55 -8.28 -11.07
C PHE A 63 -15.58 -7.18 -11.32
N VAL A 64 -16.84 -7.54 -11.50
CA VAL A 64 -17.97 -6.61 -11.64
C VAL A 64 -19.07 -7.08 -10.71
N ASP A 65 -19.47 -6.21 -9.78
CA ASP A 65 -20.42 -6.53 -8.69
C ASP A 65 -19.98 -7.76 -7.89
N ASP A 66 -18.70 -7.80 -7.52
CA ASP A 66 -18.03 -8.92 -6.80
C ASP A 66 -17.99 -10.27 -7.55
N GLU A 67 -18.47 -10.34 -8.80
CA GLU A 67 -18.35 -11.52 -9.64
C GLU A 67 -17.12 -11.44 -10.54
N TRP A 68 -16.29 -12.50 -10.53
CA TRP A 68 -15.17 -12.63 -11.46
C TRP A 68 -15.69 -12.76 -12.90
N ARG A 69 -15.25 -11.86 -13.78
CA ARG A 69 -15.62 -11.82 -15.20
C ARG A 69 -14.57 -12.46 -16.10
N GLY A 70 -13.32 -12.47 -15.66
CA GLY A 70 -12.22 -13.05 -16.42
C GLY A 70 -10.94 -12.26 -16.28
N LYS A 71 -9.92 -12.69 -17.04
CA LYS A 71 -8.60 -12.05 -17.10
C LYS A 71 -8.46 -11.28 -18.40
N TYR A 72 -8.12 -10.00 -18.30
CA TYR A 72 -8.13 -9.08 -19.43
C TYR A 72 -6.86 -8.26 -19.53
N ALA A 73 -6.45 -7.98 -20.78
CA ALA A 73 -5.39 -7.04 -21.07
C ALA A 73 -5.91 -5.60 -20.85
N VAL A 74 -5.32 -4.94 -19.87
CA VAL A 74 -5.69 -3.60 -19.40
C VAL A 74 -4.49 -2.68 -19.57
N THR A 75 -4.71 -1.51 -20.16
CA THR A 75 -3.69 -0.47 -20.31
C THR A 75 -3.94 0.67 -19.32
N ILE A 76 -2.92 0.97 -18.52
CA ILE A 76 -2.89 2.07 -17.55
C ILE A 76 -2.12 3.22 -18.20
N ASN A 77 -2.81 4.34 -18.45
CA ASN A 77 -2.30 5.44 -19.27
C ASN A 77 -1.60 6.56 -18.50
N GLY A 78 -1.44 6.44 -17.18
CA GLY A 78 -0.83 7.51 -16.38
C GLY A 78 -0.55 7.16 -14.93
N VAL A 79 0.08 8.13 -14.27
CA VAL A 79 0.41 8.18 -12.83
C VAL A 79 -0.86 8.22 -11.97
N GLU A 80 -1.97 8.63 -12.58
CA GLU A 80 -3.28 8.67 -11.97
C GLU A 80 -4.01 7.35 -12.27
N SER A 81 -4.16 6.51 -11.24
CA SER A 81 -4.68 5.13 -11.30
C SER A 81 -6.12 4.99 -11.80
N TYR A 82 -6.79 6.10 -12.13
CA TYR A 82 -8.18 6.16 -12.58
C TYR A 82 -8.31 6.13 -14.12
N GLN A 83 -7.22 6.27 -14.88
CA GLN A 83 -7.24 6.19 -16.35
C GLN A 83 -6.90 4.78 -16.84
N ILE A 84 -7.85 3.88 -16.63
CA ILE A 84 -7.78 2.48 -17.04
C ILE A 84 -8.54 2.30 -18.35
N THR A 85 -7.90 1.69 -19.35
CA THR A 85 -8.52 1.39 -20.64
C THR A 85 -8.45 -0.10 -20.96
N MET A 86 -9.55 -0.65 -21.47
CA MET A 86 -9.67 -2.03 -21.92
C MET A 86 -10.44 -2.07 -23.24
N LYS A 87 -10.17 -3.07 -24.10
CA LYS A 87 -10.88 -3.16 -25.39
C LYS A 87 -12.32 -3.59 -25.13
N LYS A 88 -13.28 -2.88 -25.75
CA LYS A 88 -14.72 -3.15 -25.60
C LYS A 88 -15.12 -4.60 -25.89
N LYS A 89 -14.44 -5.24 -26.85
CA LYS A 89 -14.69 -6.64 -27.24
C LYS A 89 -14.41 -7.66 -26.12
N ASP A 90 -13.67 -7.27 -25.09
CA ASP A 90 -13.27 -8.16 -24.02
C ASP A 90 -14.28 -8.10 -22.84
N VAL A 91 -15.10 -7.05 -22.74
CA VAL A 91 -16.02 -6.81 -21.60
C VAL A 91 -17.38 -7.50 -21.75
N PHE A 92 -17.80 -7.82 -22.98
CA PHE A 92 -19.12 -8.39 -23.27
C PHE A 92 -18.95 -9.66 -24.12
N CYS A 93 -18.75 -10.78 -23.43
CA CYS A 93 -18.93 -12.13 -23.97
C CYS A 93 -20.23 -12.69 -23.40
#